data_AF-A0A9D5RB63-F1
#
_entry.id   AF-A0A9D5RB63-F1
#
_cell.length_a   1.000
_cell.length_b   1.000
_cell.length_c   1.000
_cell.angle_alpha   90.00
_cell.angle_beta   90.00
_cell.angle_gamma   90.00
#
_symmetry.space_group_name_H-M   'P 1'
#
loop_
_entity.id
_entity.type
_entity.pdbx_description
1 polymer ?
#
loop_
_entity_poly.entity_id
_entity_poly.type
_entity_poly.pdbx_seq_one_letter_code
_entity_poly.pdbx_strand_id
1 'polypeptide(L)' 'MITRQFQELTLSALGFGAMRLPVLDGQDSRIDQKETFRMVDEAMAKGINYYDTASLW' A
#
# COMPACT_ATOMS: atom_id res chain seq x y z
N MET A 1 -12.58 4.84 9.91
CA MET A 1 -11.46 3.88 9.82
C MET A 1 -11.40 3.08 11.13
N ILE A 2 -11.40 1.75 11.07
CA ILE A 2 -11.20 0.90 12.27
C ILE A 2 -9.69 0.80 12.52
N THR A 3 -9.25 0.92 13.77
CA THR A 3 -7.82 0.88 14.14
C THR A 3 -7.55 -0.15 15.23
N ARG A 4 -6.28 -0.50 15.41
CA ARG A 4 -5.77 -1.38 16.47
C ARG A 4 -4.50 -0.78 17.07
N GLN A 5 -4.29 -0.99 18.37
CA GLN A 5 -3.02 -0.66 19.02
C GLN A 5 -1.97 -1.73 18.69
N PHE A 6 -0.78 -1.30 18.32
CA PHE A 6 0.39 -2.12 18.09
C PHE A 6 1.61 -1.42 18.70
N GLN A 7 2.05 -1.90 19.86
CA GLN A 7 3.07 -1.22 20.68
C GLN A 7 2.64 0.24 20.94
N GLU A 8 3.53 1.20 20.66
CA GLU A 8 3.28 2.64 20.80
C GLU A 8 2.47 3.24 19.63
N LEU A 9 2.07 2.43 18.63
CA LEU A 9 1.44 2.88 17.40
C LEU A 9 -0.04 2.51 17.35
N THR A 10 -0.86 3.42 16.80
CA THR A 10 -2.24 3.10 16.40
C THR A 10 -2.30 2.90 14.88
N LEU A 11 -2.51 1.66 14.46
CA LEU A 11 -2.53 1.28 13.05
C LEU A 11 -3.95 1.07 12.54
N SER A 12 -4.20 1.37 11.26
CA SER A 12 -5.42 0.97 10.57
C SER A 12 -5.56 -0.56 10.58
N ALA A 13 -6.77 -1.08 10.79
CA ALA A 13 -7.02 -2.51 10.82
C ALA A 13 -6.77 -3.19 9.46
N LEU A 14 -6.77 -2.41 8.37
CA LEU A 14 -6.33 -2.81 7.04
C LEU A 14 -4.98 -2.14 6.74
N GLY A 15 -4.09 -2.88 6.08
CA GLY A 15 -2.85 -2.36 5.51
C GLY A 15 -2.90 -2.31 3.99
N PHE A 16 -2.05 -1.48 3.40
CA PHE A 16 -1.81 -1.45 1.95
C PHE A 16 -0.59 -2.31 1.62
N GLY A 17 -0.79 -3.41 0.91
CA GLY A 17 0.31 -4.31 0.49
C GLY A 17 0.89 -3.93 -0.87
N ALA A 18 2.22 -3.89 -0.99
CA ALA A 18 2.95 -3.48 -2.19
C ALA A 18 3.53 -4.64 -3.03
N MET A 19 3.16 -5.89 -2.74
CA MET A 19 3.67 -7.07 -3.46
C MET A 19 3.08 -7.29 -4.86
N ARG A 20 1.98 -6.61 -5.22
CA ARG A 20 1.28 -6.71 -6.52
C ARG A 20 0.78 -5.34 -6.97
N LEU A 21 1.72 -4.45 -7.22
CA LEU A 21 1.41 -3.12 -7.77
C LEU A 21 0.90 -3.25 -9.22
N PRO A 22 0.10 -2.28 -9.71
CA PRO A 22 -0.32 -2.26 -11.11
C PRO A 22 0.89 -2.16 -12.03
N VAL A 23 0.82 -2.86 -13.17
CA VAL A 23 1.92 -2.98 -14.13
C VAL A 23 1.44 -2.64 -15.54
N LEU A 24 2.34 -2.09 -16.34
CA LEU A 24 2.12 -1.82 -17.74
C LEU A 24 2.27 -3.11 -18.56
N ASP A 25 1.32 -3.39 -19.44
CA ASP A 25 1.34 -4.53 -20.37
C ASP A 25 1.52 -5.91 -19.70
N GLY A 26 1.13 -6.04 -18.43
CA GLY A 26 1.28 -7.29 -17.65
C GLY A 26 2.73 -7.65 -17.29
N GLN A 27 3.67 -6.70 -17.36
CA GLN A 27 5.08 -6.95 -17.06
C GLN A 27 5.43 -6.50 -15.64
N ASP A 28 5.73 -7.45 -14.76
CA ASP A 28 6.05 -7.19 -13.34
C ASP A 28 7.23 -6.23 -13.10
N SER A 29 8.15 -6.14 -14.07
CA SER A 29 9.28 -5.20 -14.03
C SER A 29 8.91 -3.75 -14.39
N ARG A 30 7.67 -3.51 -14.86
CA ARG A 30 7.20 -2.20 -15.35
C ARG A 30 5.99 -1.73 -14.57
N ILE A 31 6.23 -1.26 -13.35
CA ILE A 31 5.19 -0.67 -12.50
C ILE A 31 4.53 0.52 -13.20
N ASP A 32 3.19 0.55 -13.23
CA ASP A 32 2.42 1.75 -13.55
C ASP A 32 2.45 2.67 -12.33
N GLN A 33 3.41 3.62 -12.34
CA GLN A 33 3.60 4.55 -11.24
C GLN A 33 2.41 5.48 -11.06
N LYS A 34 1.75 5.89 -12.14
CA LYS A 34 0.64 6.84 -12.07
C LYS A 34 -0.55 6.20 -11.34
N GLU A 35 -0.89 4.97 -11.71
CA GLU A 35 -1.97 4.25 -11.04
C GLU A 35 -1.59 3.86 -9.61
N THR A 36 -0.33 3.45 -9.38
CA THR A 36 0.19 3.17 -8.04
C THR A 36 0.03 4.38 -7.12
N PHE A 37 0.43 5.58 -7.54
CA PHE A 37 0.29 6.79 -6.74
C PHE A 37 -1.18 7.12 -6.47
N ARG A 38 -2.05 7.00 -7.47
CA ARG A 38 -3.49 7.19 -7.29
C ARG A 38 -4.08 6.24 -6.24
N MET A 39 -3.66 4.97 -6.23
CA MET A 39 -4.08 3.98 -5.24
C MET A 39 -3.58 4.32 -3.83
N VAL A 40 -2.34 4.78 -3.70
CA VAL A 40 -1.75 5.20 -2.41
C VAL A 40 -2.45 6.46 -1.88
N ASP A 41 -2.66 7.47 -2.72
CA ASP A 41 -3.36 8.71 -2.35
C ASP A 41 -4.77 8.41 -1.80
N GLU A 42 -5.52 7.54 -2.48
CA GLU A 42 -6.85 7.10 -2.05
C GLU A 42 -6.81 6.33 -0.72
N ALA A 43 -5.81 5.46 -0.53
CA ALA A 43 -5.63 4.73 0.71
C ALA A 43 -5.33 5.67 1.89
N MET A 44 -4.43 6.64 1.70
CA MET A 44 -4.11 7.67 2.67
C MET A 44 -5.34 8.53 2.99
N ALA A 45 -6.09 8.98 1.98
CA ALA A 45 -7.31 9.76 2.15
C ALA A 45 -8.40 9.01 2.95
N LYS A 46 -8.45 7.67 2.84
CA LYS A 46 -9.36 6.81 3.62
C LYS A 46 -8.84 6.47 5.02
N GLY A 47 -7.65 6.94 5.38
CA GLY A 47 -7.04 6.79 6.70
C GLY A 47 -6.17 5.55 6.88
N ILE A 48 -5.74 4.90 5.78
CA ILE A 48 -4.75 3.80 5.86
C ILE A 48 -3.40 4.40 6.24
N ASN A 49 -2.80 3.87 7.30
CA ASN A 49 -1.51 4.32 7.81
C ASN A 49 -0.49 3.18 7.99
N TYR A 50 -0.84 1.96 7.55
CA TYR A 50 0.05 0.81 7.54
C TYR A 50 0.31 0.35 6.10
N TYR A 51 1.56 0.37 5.67
CA TYR A 51 2.01 0.01 4.32
C TYR A 51 3.07 -1.10 4.43
N ASP A 52 2.84 -2.19 3.73
CA ASP A 52 3.65 -3.42 3.79
C ASP A 52 4.34 -3.66 2.45
N THR A 53 5.63 -3.99 2.50
CA THR A 53 6.46 -4.30 1.33
C THR A 53 7.60 -5.24 1.71
N ALA A 54 8.22 -5.87 0.73
CA ALA A 54 9.40 -6.69 0.91
C ALA A 54 10.43 -6.43 -0.19
N SER A 55 11.70 -6.56 0.17
CA SER A 55 12.79 -6.65 -0.80
C SER A 55 12.84 -8.06 -1.39
N LEU A 56 13.14 -8.19 -2.69
CA LEU A 56 13.27 -9.48 -3.39
C LEU A 56 14.71 -10.01 -3.45
N TRP A 57 15.60 -9.46 -2.60
CA TRP A 57 17.00 -9.89 -2.48
C TRP A 57 17.15 -10.96 -1.40
#